data_AF-U2YYL9-F1
#
_entry.id   AF-U2YYL9-F1
#
_cell.length_a   1.000
_cell.length_b   1.000
_cell.length_c   1.000
_cell.angle_alpha   90.00
_cell.angle_beta   90.00
_cell.angle_gamma   90.00
#
_symmetry.space_group_name_H-M   'P 1'
#
loop_
_entity.id
_entity.type
_entity.pdbx_description
1 polymer ?
#
loop_
_entity_poly.entity_id
_entity_poly.type
_entity_poly.pdbx_seq_one_letter_code
_entity_poly.pdbx_strand_id
1 'polypeptide(L)' 'MAWEEVEDRTGRRWERTDGDAVVSVRETATGEWAVTYDRLRQAPEGEAYRRETCESEADAVALAAEWRDEGIDK' A
#
# COMPACT_ATOMS: atom_id res chain seq x y z
N MET A 1 8.94 10.55 -2.36
CA MET A 1 8.55 10.32 -0.95
C MET A 1 9.35 9.14 -0.42
N ALA A 2 9.61 9.06 0.89
CA ALA A 2 10.33 7.94 1.48
C ALA A 2 9.35 7.00 2.21
N TRP A 3 9.64 5.70 2.13
CA TRP A 3 8.82 4.62 2.69
C TRP A 3 9.73 3.63 3.42
N GLU A 4 9.26 3.10 4.55
CA GLU A 4 9.93 2.05 5.31
C GLU A 4 9.11 0.75 5.24
N GLU A 5 9.78 -0.37 4.98
CA GLU A 5 9.13 -1.69 5.10
C GLU A 5 9.07 -2.11 6.55
N VAL A 6 7.88 -2.43 7.03
CA VAL A 6 7.64 -2.88 8.40
C VAL A 6 7.20 -4.33 8.42
N GLU A 7 7.65 -5.07 9.43
CA GLU A 7 7.35 -6.49 9.56
C GLU A 7 5.84 -6.69 9.82
N ASP A 8 5.16 -7.40 8.92
CA ASP A 8 3.72 -7.71 9.05
C ASP A 8 3.49 -9.22 8.97
N ARG A 9 2.61 -9.74 9.82
CA ARG A 9 2.36 -11.19 9.92
C ARG A 9 1.48 -11.74 8.80
N THR A 10 0.87 -10.88 8.00
CA THR A 10 -0.18 -11.24 7.03
C THR A 10 0.17 -10.81 5.61
N GLY A 11 1.41 -10.38 5.37
CA GLY A 11 1.90 -9.93 4.08
C GLY A 11 3.01 -8.91 4.23
N ARG A 12 3.10 -7.98 3.28
CA ARG A 12 4.10 -6.91 3.28
C ARG A 12 3.41 -5.58 3.55
N ARG A 13 4.07 -4.71 4.29
CA ARG A 13 3.55 -3.39 4.64
C ARG A 13 4.67 -2.37 4.59
N TRP A 14 4.33 -1.21 4.07
CA TRP A 14 5.21 -0.05 4.05
C TRP A 14 4.50 1.15 4.65
N GLU A 15 5.21 1.89 5.48
CA GLU A 15 4.71 3.12 6.10
C GLU A 15 5.50 4.30 5.51
N ARG A 16 4.78 5.35 5.11
CA ARG A 16 5.41 6.58 4.63
C ARG A 16 6.14 7.20 5.82
N THR A 17 7.34 7.75 5.60
CA THR A 17 8.21 8.19 6.71
C THR A 17 7.65 9.35 7.54
N ASP A 18 6.64 10.05 7.04
CA ASP A 18 5.91 11.08 7.77
C ASP A 18 4.77 10.51 8.66
N GLY A 19 4.50 9.21 8.58
CA GLY A 19 3.45 8.54 9.35
C GLY A 19 2.04 8.77 8.80
N ASP A 20 1.91 9.33 7.60
CA ASP A 20 0.62 9.79 7.07
C ASP A 20 0.02 8.86 6.03
N ALA A 21 0.77 7.87 5.54
CA ALA A 21 0.24 6.90 4.59
C ALA A 21 0.84 5.50 4.77
N VAL A 22 0.07 4.51 4.34
CA VAL A 22 0.40 3.10 4.42
C VAL A 22 0.13 2.44 3.08
N VAL A 23 1.04 1.59 2.63
CA VAL A 23 0.81 0.62 1.55
C VAL A 23 0.93 -0.78 2.11
N SER A 24 0.05 -1.69 1.71
CA SER A 24 0.15 -3.10 2.11
C SER A 24 -0.22 -4.04 0.99
N VAL A 25 0.41 -5.20 0.99
CA VAL A 25 0.17 -6.34 0.09
C VAL A 25 -0.17 -7.53 0.96
N ARG A 26 -1.33 -8.15 0.76
CA ARG A 26 -1.78 -9.31 1.54
C ARG A 26 -2.54 -10.30 0.66
N GLU A 27 -2.30 -11.59 0.85
CA GLU A 27 -3.11 -12.64 0.24
C GLU A 27 -4.55 -12.59 0.79
N THR A 28 -5.54 -12.72 -0.08
CA THR A 28 -6.97 -12.78 0.27
C THR A 28 -7.37 -14.22 0.58
N ALA A 29 -8.55 -14.39 1.19
CA ALA A 29 -9.11 -15.74 1.39
C ALA A 29 -9.44 -16.48 0.08
N THR A 30 -9.46 -15.78 -1.07
CA THR A 30 -9.71 -16.34 -2.40
C THR A 30 -8.41 -16.71 -3.14
N GLY A 31 -7.24 -16.45 -2.56
CA GLY A 31 -5.92 -16.72 -3.17
C GLY A 31 -5.42 -15.61 -4.10
N GLU A 32 -6.15 -14.50 -4.22
CA GLU A 32 -5.69 -13.28 -4.88
C GLU A 32 -4.83 -12.45 -3.93
N TRP A 33 -4.15 -11.41 -4.44
CA TRP A 33 -3.29 -10.54 -3.67
C TRP A 33 -3.85 -9.11 -3.66
N ALA A 34 -4.30 -8.66 -2.50
CA ALA A 34 -4.82 -7.31 -2.33
C ALA A 34 -3.69 -6.31 -2.06
N VAL A 35 -3.69 -5.21 -2.82
CA VAL A 35 -2.87 -4.03 -2.59
C VAL A 35 -3.75 -2.93 -2.03
N THR A 36 -3.38 -2.36 -0.89
CA THR A 36 -4.14 -1.27 -0.26
C THR A 36 -3.23 -0.08 0.02
N TYR A 37 -3.69 1.11 -0.34
CA TYR A 37 -3.11 2.40 0.03
C TYR A 37 -4.11 3.13 0.91
N ASP A 38 -3.63 3.62 2.04
CA ASP A 38 -4.40 4.38 3.01
C ASP A 38 -3.60 5.62 3.42
N ARG A 39 -4.02 6.79 2.94
CA ARG A 39 -3.56 8.10 3.43
C ARG A 39 -4.51 8.55 4.52
N LEU A 40 -3.94 8.73 5.70
CA LEU A 40 -4.68 8.96 6.93
C LEU A 40 -5.27 10.37 6.95
N ARG A 41 -6.34 10.55 7.74
CA ARG A 41 -7.06 11.84 7.84
C ARG A 41 -6.18 13.02 8.28
N GLN A 42 -5.14 12.77 9.08
CA GLN A 42 -4.25 13.83 9.54
C GLN A 42 -3.24 14.31 8.48
N ALA A 43 -3.15 13.61 7.35
CA ALA A 43 -2.24 13.98 6.27
C ALA A 43 -2.58 15.40 5.77
N PRO A 44 -1.58 16.27 5.53
CA PRO A 44 -1.81 17.63 5.05
C PRO A 44 -2.48 17.67 3.67
N GLU A 45 -2.39 16.60 2.89
CA GLU A 45 -3.04 16.44 1.58
C GLU A 45 -4.50 15.92 1.68
N GLY A 46 -4.99 15.60 2.88
CA GLY A 46 -6.31 15.00 3.15
C GLY A 46 -6.33 13.47 3.13
N GLU A 47 -7.44 12.82 3.48
CA GLU A 47 -7.54 11.35 3.44
C GLU A 47 -7.66 10.81 2.00
N ALA A 48 -7.11 9.62 1.74
CA ALA A 48 -7.32 8.89 0.48
C ALA A 48 -7.22 7.39 0.70
N TYR A 49 -8.04 6.62 -0.02
CA TYR A 49 -8.04 5.17 0.07
C TYR A 49 -8.14 4.56 -1.34
N ARG A 50 -7.25 3.61 -1.65
CA ARG A 50 -7.30 2.80 -2.87
C ARG A 50 -7.04 1.35 -2.55
N ARG A 51 -7.78 0.47 -3.21
CA ARG A 51 -7.62 -0.98 -3.10
C ARG A 51 -7.73 -1.62 -4.47
N GLU A 52 -6.80 -2.51 -4.79
CA GLU A 52 -6.81 -3.34 -5.99
C GLU A 52 -6.45 -4.78 -5.63
N THR A 53 -6.80 -5.72 -6.51
CA THR A 53 -6.40 -7.13 -6.38
C THR A 53 -5.60 -7.55 -7.61
N CYS A 54 -4.59 -8.39 -7.39
CA CYS A 54 -3.76 -8.99 -8.42
C CYS A 54 -3.82 -10.52 -8.29
N GLU A 55 -3.58 -11.24 -9.38
CA GLU A 55 -3.57 -12.71 -9.36
C GLU A 55 -2.30 -13.27 -8.72
N SER A 56 -1.23 -12.47 -8.61
CA SER A 56 0.06 -12.89 -8.04
C SER A 56 0.63 -11.90 -7.03
N GLU A 57 1.43 -12.41 -6.08
CA GLU A 57 2.17 -11.58 -5.12
C GLU A 57 3.13 -10.63 -5.83
N ALA A 58 3.80 -11.11 -6.88
CA ALA A 58 4.78 -10.31 -7.62
C ALA A 58 4.13 -9.08 -8.26
N ASP A 59 2.96 -9.25 -8.89
CA ASP A 59 2.20 -8.14 -9.48
C ASP A 59 1.72 -7.17 -8.39
N ALA A 60 1.25 -7.70 -7.26
CA ALA A 60 0.82 -6.90 -6.12
C ALA A 60 1.96 -6.08 -5.51
N VAL A 61 3.16 -6.66 -5.39
CA VAL A 61 4.36 -5.96 -4.91
C VAL A 61 4.82 -4.90 -5.91
N ALA A 62 4.72 -5.17 -7.22
CA ALA A 62 5.04 -4.19 -8.26
C ALA A 62 4.06 -2.99 -8.21
N LEU A 63 2.76 -3.25 -8.09
CA LEU A 63 1.74 -2.20 -7.92
C LEU A 63 1.96 -1.40 -6.63
N ALA A 64 2.31 -2.07 -5.53
CA ALA A 64 2.67 -1.40 -4.28
C ALA A 64 3.93 -0.51 -4.43
N ALA A 65 4.90 -0.89 -5.27
CA ALA A 65 6.04 -0.04 -5.58
C ALA A 65 5.63 1.19 -6.40
N GLU A 66 4.80 1.01 -7.43
CA GLU A 66 4.27 2.11 -8.24
C GLU A 66 3.56 3.16 -7.36
N TRP A 67 2.67 2.73 -6.46
CA TRP A 67 1.94 3.63 -5.56
C TRP A 67 2.85 4.40 -4.61
N ARG A 68 3.96 3.80 -4.19
CA ARG A 68 4.95 4.45 -3.32
C ARG A 68 5.78 5.50 -4.07
N ASP A 69 6.05 5.28 -5.35
CA ASP A 69 6.84 6.17 -6.19
C ASP A 69 6.02 7.35 -6.74
N GLU A 70 4.82 7.08 -7.26
CA GLU A 70 4.00 8.11 -7.93
C GLU A 70 2.98 8.81 -7.00
N GLY A 71 2.62 8.18 -5.88
CA GLY A 71 1.40 8.56 -5.16
C GLY A 71 0.14 8.23 -5.96
N ILE A 72 -1.05 8.48 -5.39
CA ILE A 72 -2.32 8.03 -5.99
C ILE A 72 -3.21 9.21 -6.44
N ASP A 73 -2.77 10.45 -6.28
CA ASP A 73 -3.52 11.67 -6.64
C ASP A 73 -3.54 12.02 -8.15
N LYS A 74 -3.48 11.03 -9.06
CA LYS A 74 -3.72 11.27 -10.50
C LYS A 74 -5.22 11.20 -10.83
#